data_AF-A0A923FDQ0-F1
#
_entry.id   AF-A0A923FDQ0-F1
#
_cell.length_a   1.000
_cell.length_b   1.000
_cell.length_c   1.000
_cell.angle_alpha   90.00
_cell.angle_beta   90.00
_cell.angle_gamma   90.00
#
_symmetry.space_group_name_H-M   'P 1'
#
loop_
_entity.id
_entity.type
_entity.pdbx_description
1 polymer ?
#
loop_
_entity_poly.entity_id
_entity_poly.type
_entity_poly.pdbx_seq_one_letter_code
_entity_poly.pdbx_strand_id
1 'polypeptide(L)'
;MSRALEGPELRPRVFITSLIQPGDVVLTTTPEPVSQAIRKITGADISHAMICVGKSSVIDSTGDGVHARNLDRIFLEPGCSGYVLRPIEPLTIDQLHTVISFARAAVGTRYTKAGAAKSVLAGFVAGRRQFCSRLVAQAYRSAGIDLVSNADFCHPGELQKSEALVEVPDVLRDLDSEEGIYWRENLDNVQAMRDSTNVLLQEARKLSSEIESLNDINAYLMEHEEGDVHLVQALQTSRYLGLWHEEFERNAWQYHVALMEGHNVPEDHKRKYCEELLADQKLGQNRFVLNHGCYVGLNAEHPRKYFALQVELYDLLANFHARRIKAATTWLERRGLLDPRPRKLLRPHSPEWFASLREWDPKQAAMTEAATTVAGTFDVCSMCADDPARDYALVRPPAAGPGTIRLCDDCFGLQSIENPLEPF
;
A
#
# COMPACT_ATOMS: atom_id res chain seq x y z
N MET A 1 -15.36 -22.99 53.69
CA MET A 1 -14.73 -21.78 53.13
C MET A 1 -14.82 -21.88 51.62
N SER A 2 -15.27 -20.78 51.01
CA SER A 2 -15.78 -20.67 49.64
C SER A 2 -14.78 -21.14 48.58
N ARG A 3 -15.20 -22.04 47.68
CA ARG A 3 -14.66 -22.13 46.33
C ARG A 3 -15.04 -20.80 45.67
N ALA A 4 -14.08 -19.89 45.54
CA ALA A 4 -14.26 -18.76 44.63
C ALA A 4 -14.49 -19.35 43.24
N LEU A 5 -15.64 -19.06 42.66
CA LEU A 5 -15.88 -19.20 41.24
C LEU A 5 -14.90 -18.25 40.57
N GLU A 6 -13.76 -18.78 40.08
CA GLU A 6 -12.94 -18.09 39.11
C GLU A 6 -13.85 -17.78 37.92
N GLY A 7 -14.16 -16.51 37.72
CA GLY A 7 -14.85 -16.05 36.51
C GLY A 7 -14.03 -16.44 35.27
N PRO A 8 -14.62 -16.43 34.07
CA PRO A 8 -13.88 -16.71 32.85
C PRO A 8 -12.65 -15.80 32.81
N GLU A 9 -11.47 -16.41 32.78
CA GLU A 9 -10.19 -15.74 32.67
C GLU A 9 -10.25 -14.87 31.40
N LEU A 10 -10.25 -13.54 31.56
CA LEU A 10 -10.34 -12.64 30.43
C LEU A 10 -9.04 -12.80 29.63
N ARG A 11 -9.15 -13.35 28.43
CA ARG A 11 -8.02 -13.58 27.53
C ARG A 11 -7.82 -12.38 26.61
N PRO A 12 -6.56 -12.14 26.15
CA PRO A 12 -6.34 -11.23 25.05
C PRO A 12 -7.13 -11.70 23.81
N ARG A 13 -7.55 -10.75 22.98
CA ARG A 13 -8.29 -11.03 21.73
C ARG A 13 -7.52 -10.52 20.53
N VAL A 14 -7.75 -11.13 19.38
CA VAL A 14 -7.18 -10.72 18.08
C VAL A 14 -8.27 -10.63 17.02
N PHE A 15 -7.98 -9.85 15.98
CA PHE A 15 -8.86 -9.72 14.84
C PHE A 15 -8.82 -10.96 13.93
N ILE A 16 -9.97 -11.39 13.45
CA ILE A 16 -10.09 -12.40 12.40
C ILE A 16 -9.96 -11.68 11.06
N THR A 17 -8.72 -11.52 10.59
CA THR A 17 -8.40 -10.72 9.39
C THR A 17 -8.97 -11.25 8.07
N SER A 18 -9.52 -12.48 8.04
CA SER A 18 -10.31 -12.98 6.90
C SER A 18 -11.69 -12.33 6.75
N LEU A 19 -12.21 -11.68 7.80
CA LEU A 19 -13.50 -10.99 7.75
C LEU A 19 -13.37 -9.49 7.43
N ILE A 20 -12.15 -8.98 7.44
CA ILE A 20 -11.82 -7.56 7.34
C ILE A 20 -11.34 -7.26 5.93
N GLN A 21 -11.94 -6.25 5.31
CA GLN A 21 -11.73 -5.88 3.92
C GLN A 21 -11.09 -4.50 3.81
N PRO A 22 -10.38 -4.21 2.71
CA PRO A 22 -9.92 -2.85 2.44
C PRO A 22 -11.09 -1.85 2.45
N GLY A 23 -10.88 -0.70 3.06
CA GLY A 23 -11.90 0.30 3.36
C GLY A 23 -12.43 0.19 4.78
N ASP A 24 -12.50 -1.00 5.38
CA ASP A 24 -13.05 -1.14 6.74
C ASP A 24 -12.32 -0.26 7.76
N VAL A 25 -13.09 0.35 8.66
CA VAL A 25 -12.60 1.14 9.78
C VAL A 25 -12.42 0.21 10.97
N VAL A 26 -11.20 0.11 11.48
CA VAL A 26 -10.88 -0.70 12.67
C VAL A 26 -10.76 0.23 13.87
N LEU A 27 -11.57 -0.01 14.89
CA LEU A 27 -11.57 0.74 16.14
C LEU A 27 -11.02 -0.11 17.27
N THR A 28 -10.18 0.47 18.12
CA THR A 28 -9.60 -0.23 19.26
C THR A 28 -9.50 0.67 20.48
N THR A 29 -9.25 0.04 21.62
CA THR A 29 -8.77 0.69 22.82
C THR A 29 -7.58 -0.07 23.39
N THR A 30 -6.73 0.64 24.14
CA THR A 30 -5.60 0.07 24.89
C THR A 30 -5.77 0.36 26.40
N PRO A 31 -5.04 -0.35 27.28
CA PRO A 31 -5.06 -0.06 28.71
C PRO A 31 -4.28 1.23 29.07
N GLU A 32 -3.58 1.84 28.11
CA GLU A 32 -2.72 2.99 28.37
C GLU A 32 -3.48 4.22 28.89
N PRO A 33 -2.83 5.09 29.70
CA PRO A 33 -3.48 6.27 30.28
C PRO A 33 -4.11 7.23 29.24
N VAL A 34 -3.44 7.41 28.09
CA VAL A 34 -3.94 8.27 27.00
C VAL A 34 -5.26 7.73 26.45
N SER A 35 -5.32 6.42 26.22
CA SER A 35 -6.51 5.73 25.76
C SER A 35 -7.66 5.87 26.77
N GLN A 36 -7.40 5.67 28.06
CA GLN A 36 -8.40 5.88 29.12
C GLN A 36 -8.96 7.31 29.15
N ALA A 37 -8.09 8.32 28.98
CA ALA A 37 -8.50 9.71 28.94
C ALA A 37 -9.42 10.00 27.74
N ILE A 38 -9.10 9.50 26.55
CA ILE A 38 -9.93 9.67 25.35
C ILE A 38 -11.30 9.04 25.56
N ARG A 39 -11.38 7.80 26.06
CA ARG A 39 -12.66 7.12 26.35
C ARG A 39 -13.52 7.92 27.32
N LYS A 40 -12.90 8.44 28.39
CA LYS A 40 -13.61 9.27 29.38
C LYS A 40 -14.16 10.56 28.79
N ILE A 41 -13.38 11.26 27.95
CA ILE A 41 -13.78 12.55 27.36
C ILE A 41 -14.87 12.34 26.29
N THR A 42 -14.73 11.30 25.48
CA THR A 42 -15.65 11.01 24.36
C THR A 42 -16.90 10.26 24.78
N GLY A 43 -16.91 9.66 25.98
CA GLY A 43 -17.97 8.78 26.45
C GLY A 43 -18.11 7.48 25.64
N ALA A 44 -17.09 7.13 24.85
CA ALA A 44 -17.02 5.90 24.07
C ALA A 44 -16.10 4.87 24.73
N ASP A 45 -16.30 3.59 24.44
CA ASP A 45 -15.43 2.50 24.92
C ASP A 45 -14.19 2.27 24.03
N ILE A 46 -14.02 3.10 22.99
CA ILE A 46 -12.88 3.10 22.06
C ILE A 46 -12.12 4.43 22.07
N SER A 47 -10.83 4.36 21.73
CA SER A 47 -9.91 5.49 21.79
C SER A 47 -9.05 5.67 20.55
N HIS A 48 -9.07 4.71 19.63
CA HIS A 48 -8.22 4.72 18.45
C HIS A 48 -8.99 4.25 17.22
N ALA A 49 -8.59 4.78 16.07
CA ALA A 49 -9.19 4.48 14.78
C ALA A 49 -8.11 4.25 13.73
N MET A 50 -8.33 3.26 12.88
CA MET A 50 -7.44 2.85 11.80
C MET A 50 -8.27 2.54 10.57
N ILE A 51 -7.66 2.57 9.39
CA ILE A 51 -8.32 2.18 8.15
C ILE A 51 -7.59 1.00 7.51
N CYS A 52 -8.33 -0.03 7.11
CA CYS A 52 -7.81 -1.17 6.38
C CYS A 52 -7.49 -0.77 4.93
N VAL A 53 -6.25 -0.98 4.49
CA VAL A 53 -5.75 -0.58 3.16
C VAL A 53 -5.26 -1.76 2.32
N GLY A 54 -5.48 -2.98 2.81
CA GLY A 54 -5.03 -4.23 2.23
C GLY A 54 -5.20 -5.36 3.23
N LYS A 55 -4.97 -6.61 2.80
CA LYS A 55 -5.07 -7.76 3.68
C LYS A 55 -4.15 -7.61 4.90
N SER A 56 -4.74 -7.70 6.10
CA SER A 56 -4.06 -7.52 7.38
C SER A 56 -3.23 -6.23 7.50
N SER A 57 -3.48 -5.23 6.66
CA SER A 57 -2.72 -3.98 6.62
C SER A 57 -3.64 -2.83 6.92
N VAL A 58 -3.41 -2.17 8.04
CA VAL A 58 -4.14 -0.96 8.43
C VAL A 58 -3.20 0.23 8.45
N ILE A 59 -3.71 1.44 8.26
CA ILE A 59 -2.97 2.68 8.47
C ILE A 59 -3.62 3.45 9.61
N ASP A 60 -2.78 3.97 10.50
CA ASP A 60 -3.20 4.75 11.65
C ASP A 60 -2.31 5.99 11.85
N SER A 61 -2.68 6.84 12.80
CA SER A 61 -1.87 7.99 13.22
C SER A 61 -1.69 7.96 14.73
N THR A 62 -0.46 7.73 15.18
CA THR A 62 -0.06 7.67 16.60
C THR A 62 1.11 8.61 16.87
N GLY A 63 1.71 8.57 18.06
CA GLY A 63 2.92 9.36 18.38
C GLY A 63 4.07 9.24 17.35
N ASP A 64 4.13 8.14 16.60
CA ASP A 64 5.15 7.91 15.56
C ASP A 64 4.84 8.59 14.23
N GLY A 65 3.68 9.26 14.12
CA GLY A 65 3.13 9.77 12.87
C GLY A 65 2.13 8.80 12.22
N VAL A 66 1.78 9.09 10.96
CA VAL A 66 0.93 8.22 10.14
C VAL A 66 1.73 7.05 9.59
N HIS A 67 1.32 5.82 9.86
CA HIS A 67 2.07 4.62 9.45
C HIS A 67 1.16 3.42 9.21
N ALA A 68 1.67 2.46 8.42
CA ALA A 68 1.03 1.16 8.29
C ALA A 68 1.32 0.28 9.52
N ARG A 69 0.38 -0.61 9.85
CA ARG A 69 0.47 -1.64 10.90
C ARG A 69 0.03 -2.98 10.34
N ASN A 70 0.54 -4.06 10.92
CA ASN A 70 0.02 -5.39 10.68
C ASN A 70 -1.12 -5.67 11.67
N LEU A 71 -2.35 -5.80 11.15
CA LEU A 71 -3.56 -6.05 11.94
C LEU A 71 -3.50 -7.38 12.68
N ASP A 72 -2.84 -8.40 12.12
CA ASP A 72 -2.66 -9.67 12.81
C ASP A 72 -1.79 -9.52 14.07
N ARG A 73 -0.99 -8.45 14.19
CA ARG A 73 -0.14 -8.14 15.34
C ARG A 73 -0.79 -7.21 16.38
N ILE A 74 -2.06 -6.86 16.19
CA ILE A 74 -2.79 -5.99 17.12
C ILE A 74 -3.53 -6.86 18.14
N PHE A 75 -3.00 -6.90 19.36
CA PHE A 75 -3.61 -7.58 20.50
C PHE A 75 -4.51 -6.63 21.28
N LEU A 76 -5.72 -7.10 21.59
CA LEU A 76 -6.62 -6.43 22.51
C LEU A 76 -6.46 -7.08 23.88
N GLU A 77 -5.77 -6.38 24.78
CA GLU A 77 -5.59 -6.83 26.16
C GLU A 77 -6.95 -7.03 26.87
N PRO A 78 -7.02 -7.88 27.90
CA PRO A 78 -8.22 -8.08 28.70
C PRO A 78 -8.91 -6.77 29.10
N GLY A 79 -10.21 -6.65 28.79
CA GLY A 79 -11.00 -5.44 29.04
C GLY A 79 -10.88 -4.35 27.96
N CYS A 80 -10.11 -4.57 26.89
CA CYS A 80 -10.08 -3.69 25.73
C CYS A 80 -11.13 -4.09 24.69
N SER A 81 -11.88 -3.12 24.19
CA SER A 81 -12.80 -3.25 23.07
C SER A 81 -12.09 -3.18 21.71
N GLY A 82 -12.69 -3.84 20.72
CA GLY A 82 -12.31 -3.72 19.32
C GLY A 82 -13.53 -3.92 18.44
N TYR A 83 -13.63 -3.12 17.39
CA TYR A 83 -14.74 -3.15 16.44
C TYR A 83 -14.19 -2.99 15.02
N VAL A 84 -14.93 -3.54 14.06
CA VAL A 84 -14.69 -3.28 12.63
C VAL A 84 -15.98 -2.75 12.06
N LEU A 85 -15.91 -1.62 11.38
CA LEU A 85 -17.04 -0.94 10.79
C LEU A 85 -16.86 -0.84 9.28
N ARG A 86 -17.92 -1.09 8.54
CA ARG A 86 -17.94 -1.05 7.08
C ARG A 86 -18.97 -0.03 6.60
N PRO A 87 -18.70 0.71 5.50
CA PRO A 87 -19.71 1.54 4.86
C PRO A 87 -20.98 0.77 4.56
N ILE A 88 -22.13 1.33 4.94
CA ILE A 88 -23.44 0.74 4.65
C ILE A 88 -23.68 0.71 3.13
N GLU A 89 -23.35 1.82 2.47
CA GLU A 89 -23.31 1.89 1.01
C GLU A 89 -21.95 1.35 0.52
N PRO A 90 -21.92 0.28 -0.27
CA PRO A 90 -20.67 -0.27 -0.79
C PRO A 90 -19.92 0.78 -1.63
N LEU A 91 -18.62 0.93 -1.34
CA LEU A 91 -17.75 1.81 -2.10
C LEU A 91 -17.63 1.33 -3.55
N THR A 92 -17.67 2.25 -4.50
CA THR A 92 -17.17 1.99 -5.85
C THR A 92 -15.66 1.70 -5.80
N ILE A 93 -15.14 1.05 -6.84
CA ILE A 93 -13.69 0.75 -6.94
C ILE A 93 -12.88 2.05 -6.86
N ASP A 94 -13.29 3.10 -7.58
CA ASP A 94 -12.60 4.39 -7.60
C ASP A 94 -12.63 5.11 -6.24
N GLN A 95 -13.77 5.04 -5.54
CA GLN A 95 -13.86 5.55 -4.17
C GLN A 95 -12.91 4.81 -3.24
N LEU A 96 -12.93 3.47 -3.26
CA LEU A 96 -12.03 2.65 -2.44
C LEU A 96 -10.55 2.99 -2.73
N HIS A 97 -10.19 3.14 -4.01
CA HIS A 97 -8.84 3.52 -4.41
C HIS A 97 -8.46 4.91 -3.91
N THR A 98 -9.37 5.87 -3.97
CA THR A 98 -9.14 7.24 -3.49
C THR A 98 -8.94 7.26 -1.97
N VAL A 99 -9.79 6.56 -1.21
CA VAL A 99 -9.67 6.41 0.24
C VAL A 99 -8.31 5.79 0.62
N ILE A 100 -7.95 4.67 -0.01
CA ILE A 100 -6.68 3.97 0.27
C ILE A 100 -5.48 4.81 -0.13
N SER A 101 -5.54 5.49 -1.27
CA SER A 101 -4.45 6.33 -1.78
C SER A 101 -4.22 7.54 -0.88
N PHE A 102 -5.28 8.16 -0.35
CA PHE A 102 -5.17 9.22 0.65
C PHE A 102 -4.43 8.72 1.90
N ALA A 103 -4.87 7.60 2.48
CA ALA A 103 -4.25 7.05 3.69
C ALA A 103 -2.77 6.72 3.48
N ARG A 104 -2.40 6.17 2.31
CA ARG A 104 -1.01 5.87 1.95
C ARG A 104 -0.18 7.13 1.70
N ALA A 105 -0.74 8.14 1.04
CA ALA A 105 -0.06 9.42 0.79
C ALA A 105 0.23 10.17 2.10
N ALA A 106 -0.58 9.98 3.13
CA ALA A 106 -0.38 10.59 4.44
C ALA A 106 0.77 9.96 5.25
N VAL A 107 1.33 8.81 4.84
CA VAL A 107 2.41 8.13 5.59
C VAL A 107 3.59 9.06 5.87
N GLY A 108 4.02 9.07 7.13
CA GLY A 108 5.05 9.96 7.65
C GLY A 108 4.55 11.23 8.33
N THR A 109 3.32 11.66 8.02
CA THR A 109 2.74 12.90 8.56
C THR A 109 2.76 12.89 10.08
N ARG A 110 3.27 13.96 10.71
CA ARG A 110 3.42 14.00 12.17
C ARG A 110 2.06 14.01 12.86
N TYR A 111 2.04 13.42 14.05
CA TYR A 111 0.88 13.42 14.92
C TYR A 111 0.71 14.73 15.68
N THR A 112 -0.52 15.11 15.97
CA THR A 112 -0.84 16.28 16.79
C THR A 112 -1.67 15.93 18.03
N LYS A 113 -1.00 15.90 19.20
CA LYS A 113 -1.67 15.75 20.50
C LYS A 113 -2.69 16.86 20.75
N ALA A 114 -2.34 18.10 20.41
CA ALA A 114 -3.22 19.25 20.57
C ALA A 114 -4.46 19.14 19.68
N GLY A 115 -4.30 18.68 18.44
CA GLY A 115 -5.43 18.41 17.54
C GLY A 115 -6.30 17.27 18.05
N ALA A 116 -5.70 16.16 18.49
CA ALA A 116 -6.43 15.03 19.05
C ALA A 116 -7.26 15.41 20.28
N ALA A 117 -6.68 16.16 21.23
CA ALA A 117 -7.40 16.65 22.41
C ALA A 117 -8.50 17.67 22.07
N LYS A 118 -8.31 18.48 21.03
CA LYS A 118 -9.28 19.47 20.56
C LYS A 118 -10.31 18.90 19.57
N SER A 119 -10.22 17.64 19.19
CA SER A 119 -11.21 17.01 18.29
C SER A 119 -12.64 17.10 18.83
N VAL A 120 -12.79 17.24 20.15
CA VAL A 120 -14.07 17.43 20.84
C VAL A 120 -14.52 18.89 20.97
N LEU A 121 -13.75 19.86 20.43
CA LEU A 121 -14.01 21.30 20.53
C LEU A 121 -14.15 21.91 19.11
N ALA A 122 -15.30 22.53 18.83
CA ALA A 122 -15.55 23.19 17.55
C ALA A 122 -14.73 24.50 17.38
N GLY A 123 -14.41 24.86 16.13
CA GLY A 123 -13.95 26.21 15.77
C GLY A 123 -12.43 26.43 15.62
N PHE A 124 -11.62 25.39 15.47
CA PHE A 124 -10.18 25.51 15.21
C PHE A 124 -9.83 25.39 13.73
N VAL A 125 -8.72 26.03 13.32
CA VAL A 125 -8.15 25.83 11.98
C VAL A 125 -7.36 24.53 11.97
N ALA A 126 -7.67 23.64 11.03
CA ALA A 126 -6.97 22.38 10.87
C ALA A 126 -5.57 22.61 10.27
N GLY A 127 -4.52 22.18 10.97
CA GLY A 127 -3.19 22.03 10.38
C GLY A 127 -3.07 20.70 9.63
N ARG A 128 -1.97 20.54 8.87
CA ARG A 128 -1.67 19.34 8.07
C ARG A 128 -1.36 18.08 8.89
N ARG A 129 -1.04 18.22 10.19
CA ARG A 129 -0.76 17.11 11.09
C ARG A 129 -2.00 16.28 11.40
N GLN A 130 -1.78 14.99 11.65
CA GLN A 130 -2.85 14.01 11.76
C GLN A 130 -3.08 13.52 13.19
N PHE A 131 -4.25 12.93 13.40
CA PHE A 131 -4.55 12.02 14.49
C PHE A 131 -5.51 10.95 13.98
N CYS A 132 -5.66 9.86 14.74
CA CYS A 132 -6.25 8.61 14.27
C CYS A 132 -7.62 8.77 13.58
N SER A 133 -8.60 9.40 14.24
CA SER A 133 -9.95 9.59 13.68
C SER A 133 -9.99 10.58 12.52
N ARG A 134 -9.23 11.68 12.56
CA ARG A 134 -9.12 12.64 11.44
C ARG A 134 -8.59 11.97 10.20
N LEU A 135 -7.54 11.14 10.32
CA LEU A 135 -6.96 10.44 9.19
C LEU A 135 -8.03 9.59 8.47
N VAL A 136 -8.80 8.80 9.24
CA VAL A 136 -9.86 7.96 8.69
C VAL A 136 -10.96 8.81 8.04
N ALA A 137 -11.44 9.85 8.74
CA ALA A 137 -12.52 10.69 8.23
C ALA A 137 -12.11 11.48 6.98
N GLN A 138 -10.89 12.01 6.92
CA GLN A 138 -10.37 12.71 5.75
C GLN A 138 -10.13 11.76 4.56
N ALA A 139 -9.68 10.53 4.82
CA ALA A 139 -9.55 9.52 3.77
C ALA A 139 -10.88 9.28 3.06
N TYR A 140 -11.95 9.08 3.82
CA TYR A 140 -13.30 8.95 3.26
C TYR A 140 -13.82 10.22 2.59
N ARG A 141 -13.61 11.39 3.22
CA ARG A 141 -13.99 12.69 2.64
C ARG A 141 -13.32 12.94 1.29
N SER A 142 -12.08 12.48 1.11
CA SER A 142 -11.37 12.62 -0.18
C SER A 142 -12.05 11.88 -1.33
N ALA A 143 -12.85 10.85 -1.02
CA ALA A 143 -13.68 10.12 -1.97
C ALA A 143 -15.14 10.61 -2.00
N GLY A 144 -15.42 11.78 -1.41
CA GLY A 144 -16.76 12.37 -1.35
C GLY A 144 -17.71 11.72 -0.33
N ILE A 145 -17.18 11.00 0.66
CA ILE A 145 -17.99 10.27 1.65
C ILE A 145 -17.80 10.84 3.05
N ASP A 146 -18.92 11.16 3.69
CA ASP A 146 -18.93 11.82 4.99
C ASP A 146 -19.25 10.81 6.09
N LEU A 147 -18.22 10.25 6.71
CA LEU A 147 -18.42 9.37 7.88
C LEU A 147 -18.86 10.13 9.13
N VAL A 148 -18.50 11.40 9.22
CA VAL A 148 -18.77 12.30 10.35
C VAL A 148 -19.04 13.70 9.84
N SER A 149 -19.67 14.53 10.67
CA SER A 149 -20.02 15.91 10.32
C SER A 149 -18.80 16.78 10.00
N ASN A 150 -17.68 16.57 10.71
CA ASN A 150 -16.44 17.31 10.51
C ASN A 150 -15.22 16.37 10.46
N ALA A 151 -14.68 16.14 9.27
CA ALA A 151 -13.53 15.25 9.07
C ALA A 151 -12.23 15.78 9.71
N ASP A 152 -12.12 17.08 9.96
CA ASP A 152 -10.95 17.68 10.59
C ASP A 152 -11.00 17.60 12.11
N PHE A 153 -12.18 17.54 12.70
CA PHE A 153 -12.39 17.55 14.15
C PHE A 153 -13.43 16.51 14.51
N CYS A 154 -12.98 15.26 14.60
CA CYS A 154 -13.80 14.14 15.01
C CYS A 154 -13.02 13.21 15.95
N HIS A 155 -13.70 12.48 16.82
CA HIS A 155 -13.10 11.47 17.67
C HIS A 155 -13.52 10.04 17.29
N PRO A 156 -12.80 8.99 17.71
CA PRO A 156 -13.14 7.62 17.34
C PRO A 156 -14.59 7.23 17.70
N GLY A 157 -15.10 7.70 18.83
CA GLY A 157 -16.51 7.49 19.24
C GLY A 157 -17.57 8.03 18.27
N GLU A 158 -17.26 9.04 17.46
CA GLU A 158 -18.17 9.52 16.41
C GLU A 158 -18.19 8.56 15.21
N LEU A 159 -17.03 7.99 14.85
CA LEU A 159 -16.98 6.93 13.83
C LEU A 159 -17.77 5.71 14.28
N GLN A 160 -17.65 5.32 15.55
CA GLN A 160 -18.41 4.20 16.13
C GLN A 160 -19.93 4.39 16.04
N LYS A 161 -20.41 5.64 16.13
CA LYS A 161 -21.83 5.99 16.09
C LYS A 161 -22.28 6.51 14.72
N SER A 162 -21.41 6.44 13.71
CA SER A 162 -21.69 6.97 12.38
C SER A 162 -22.86 6.20 11.75
N GLU A 163 -23.86 6.95 11.28
CA GLU A 163 -25.00 6.39 10.53
C GLU A 163 -24.60 5.90 9.13
N ALA A 164 -23.37 6.20 8.66
CA ALA A 164 -22.84 5.73 7.39
C ALA A 164 -22.12 4.38 7.50
N LEU A 165 -21.93 3.88 8.73
CA LEU A 165 -21.15 2.68 9.03
C LEU A 165 -22.01 1.63 9.74
N VAL A 166 -21.74 0.36 9.44
CA VAL A 166 -22.33 -0.79 10.13
C VAL A 166 -21.23 -1.69 10.68
N GLU A 167 -21.45 -2.23 11.88
CA GLU A 167 -20.51 -3.16 12.50
C GLU A 167 -20.45 -4.49 11.74
N VAL A 168 -19.23 -4.96 11.48
CA VAL A 168 -18.97 -6.30 10.94
C VAL A 168 -18.94 -7.28 12.11
N PRO A 169 -19.85 -8.28 12.16
CA PRO A 169 -19.95 -9.18 13.30
C PRO A 169 -18.79 -10.17 13.34
N ASP A 170 -18.56 -10.75 14.54
CA ASP A 170 -17.66 -11.88 14.77
C ASP A 170 -16.21 -11.66 14.32
N VAL A 171 -15.74 -10.42 14.33
CA VAL A 171 -14.39 -10.03 13.90
C VAL A 171 -13.30 -10.26 14.94
N LEU A 172 -13.65 -10.72 16.14
CA LEU A 172 -12.71 -11.00 17.23
C LEU A 172 -12.77 -12.46 17.64
N ARG A 173 -11.60 -13.01 17.99
CA ARG A 173 -11.46 -14.29 18.68
C ARG A 173 -10.52 -14.16 19.86
N ASP A 174 -10.68 -15.05 20.84
CA ASP A 174 -9.69 -15.20 21.91
C ASP A 174 -8.37 -15.70 21.33
N LEU A 175 -7.29 -15.13 21.85
CA LEU A 175 -5.93 -15.58 21.59
C LEU A 175 -5.55 -16.62 22.64
N ASP A 176 -5.16 -17.80 22.20
CA ASP A 176 -4.66 -18.82 23.13
C ASP A 176 -3.27 -18.41 23.68
N SER A 177 -2.87 -18.99 24.80
CA SER A 177 -1.67 -18.58 25.52
C SER A 177 -0.37 -18.93 24.77
N GLU A 178 -0.32 -20.05 24.04
CA GLU A 178 0.86 -20.49 23.31
C GLU A 178 1.06 -19.66 22.04
N GLU A 179 -0.03 -19.44 21.29
CA GLU A 179 -0.11 -18.52 20.16
C GLU A 179 0.27 -17.10 20.63
N GLY A 180 -0.27 -16.62 21.75
CA GLY A 180 0.06 -15.30 22.28
C GLY A 180 1.53 -15.11 22.67
N ILE A 181 2.26 -16.16 23.05
CA ILE A 181 3.71 -16.10 23.30
C ILE A 181 4.45 -16.06 21.97
N TYR A 182 4.18 -17.02 21.07
CA TYR A 182 4.81 -17.10 19.75
C TYR A 182 4.69 -15.79 18.96
N TRP A 183 3.51 -15.18 18.99
CA TRP A 183 3.24 -13.95 18.24
C TRP A 183 3.86 -12.70 18.88
N ARG A 184 4.11 -12.68 20.19
CA ARG A 184 4.78 -11.54 20.86
C ARG A 184 6.31 -11.62 20.73
N GLU A 185 6.86 -12.81 20.65
CA GLU A 185 8.30 -13.03 20.51
C GLU A 185 8.80 -12.89 19.06
N ASN A 186 7.91 -13.08 18.08
CA ASN A 186 8.27 -13.02 16.66
C ASN A 186 8.23 -11.58 16.11
N LEU A 187 9.26 -11.16 15.36
CA LEU A 187 9.47 -9.78 14.90
C LEU A 187 8.25 -9.16 14.16
N ASP A 188 7.90 -7.93 14.52
CA ASP A 188 7.07 -7.04 13.69
C ASP A 188 7.93 -6.31 12.66
N ASN A 189 7.90 -6.80 11.43
CA ASN A 189 8.73 -6.28 10.35
C ASN A 189 8.23 -4.93 9.81
N VAL A 190 7.01 -4.53 10.18
CA VAL A 190 6.50 -3.20 9.84
C VAL A 190 7.14 -2.13 10.72
N GLN A 191 7.65 -2.49 11.90
CA GLN A 191 8.37 -1.56 12.78
C GLN A 191 9.65 -1.03 12.12
N ALA A 192 10.47 -1.89 11.51
CA ALA A 192 11.70 -1.47 10.83
C ALA A 192 11.43 -0.46 9.69
N MET A 193 10.34 -0.66 8.94
CA MET A 193 9.88 0.29 7.92
C MET A 193 9.49 1.64 8.50
N ARG A 194 8.78 1.64 9.63
CA ARG A 194 8.35 2.86 10.32
C ARG A 194 9.54 3.64 10.86
N ASP A 195 10.49 2.94 11.48
CA ASP A 195 11.71 3.53 12.02
C ASP A 195 12.55 4.16 10.91
N SER A 196 12.77 3.42 9.82
CA SER A 196 13.49 3.91 8.64
C SER A 196 12.81 5.14 8.01
N THR A 197 11.49 5.09 7.83
CA THR A 197 10.70 6.21 7.31
C THR A 197 10.83 7.44 8.19
N ASN A 198 10.78 7.27 9.51
CA ASN A 198 10.91 8.37 10.45
C ASN A 198 12.32 8.97 10.46
N VAL A 199 13.38 8.16 10.35
CA VAL A 199 14.77 8.65 10.20
C VAL A 199 14.91 9.47 8.92
N LEU A 200 14.40 8.98 7.79
CA LEU A 200 14.42 9.70 6.51
C LEU A 200 13.71 11.06 6.62
N LEU A 201 12.49 11.07 7.18
CA LEU A 201 11.72 12.30 7.34
C LEU A 201 12.34 13.26 8.35
N GLN A 202 13.04 12.77 9.36
CA GLN A 202 13.78 13.61 10.29
C GLN A 202 14.91 14.36 9.59
N GLU A 203 15.64 13.71 8.69
CA GLU A 203 16.65 14.37 7.86
C GLU A 203 16.03 15.35 6.86
N ALA A 204 14.91 14.99 6.23
CA ALA A 204 14.19 15.87 5.31
C ALA A 204 13.70 17.16 6.01
N ARG A 205 13.19 17.02 7.25
CA ARG A 205 12.69 18.16 8.04
C ARG A 205 13.78 19.14 8.48
N LYS A 206 15.07 18.79 8.37
CA LYS A 206 16.17 19.75 8.55
C LYS A 206 16.31 20.69 7.36
N LEU A 207 15.88 20.27 6.16
CA LEU A 207 15.84 21.12 4.97
C LEU A 207 14.61 22.02 4.98
N SER A 208 13.44 21.49 5.36
CA SER A 208 12.21 22.27 5.52
C SER A 208 11.31 21.72 6.62
N SER A 209 10.91 22.58 7.57
CA SER A 209 10.03 22.21 8.67
C SER A 209 8.62 21.83 8.23
N GLU A 210 8.22 22.19 7.01
CA GLU A 210 6.90 21.96 6.43
C GLU A 210 6.73 20.55 5.85
N ILE A 211 7.83 19.79 5.71
CA ILE A 211 7.79 18.40 5.24
C ILE A 211 7.10 17.53 6.30
N GLU A 212 5.89 17.07 5.97
CA GLU A 212 5.12 16.18 6.84
C GLU A 212 5.20 14.74 6.35
N SER A 213 5.03 14.48 5.05
CA SER A 213 4.94 13.14 4.44
C SER A 213 6.11 12.82 3.49
N LEU A 214 6.19 11.58 3.03
CA LEU A 214 7.13 11.20 1.97
C LEU A 214 6.87 11.96 0.65
N ASN A 215 5.59 12.25 0.35
CA ASN A 215 5.23 13.01 -0.85
C ASN A 215 5.71 14.47 -0.79
N ASP A 216 5.84 15.04 0.41
CA ASP A 216 6.39 16.39 0.57
C ASP A 216 7.89 16.44 0.26
N ILE A 217 8.62 15.32 0.40
CA ILE A 217 10.02 15.23 -0.06
C ILE A 217 10.07 15.36 -1.58
N ASN A 218 9.15 14.69 -2.29
CA ASN A 218 9.09 14.77 -3.75
C ASN A 218 8.79 16.21 -4.19
N ALA A 219 7.77 16.84 -3.61
CA ALA A 219 7.41 18.23 -3.91
C ALA A 219 8.58 19.19 -3.63
N TYR A 220 9.28 19.00 -2.50
CA TYR A 220 10.47 19.79 -2.16
C TYR A 220 11.56 19.65 -3.23
N LEU A 221 11.88 18.43 -3.67
CA LEU A 221 12.96 18.18 -4.65
C LEU A 221 12.65 18.66 -6.07
N MET A 222 11.38 18.83 -6.43
CA MET A 222 10.98 19.44 -7.69
C MET A 222 11.42 20.93 -7.74
N GLU A 223 11.38 21.62 -6.60
CA GLU A 223 11.70 23.05 -6.48
C GLU A 223 13.13 23.32 -5.98
N HIS A 224 13.73 22.37 -5.26
CA HIS A 224 15.02 22.53 -4.55
C HIS A 224 16.03 21.44 -4.93
N GLU A 225 16.72 21.64 -6.04
CA GLU A 225 17.74 20.68 -6.51
C GLU A 225 18.90 20.50 -5.54
N GLU A 226 19.24 21.54 -4.77
CA GLU A 226 20.30 21.53 -3.77
C GLU A 226 20.06 20.52 -2.64
N GLY A 227 18.80 20.11 -2.42
CA GLY A 227 18.43 19.12 -1.43
C GLY A 227 18.72 17.67 -1.83
N ASP A 228 18.97 17.40 -3.11
CA ASP A 228 19.07 16.03 -3.66
C ASP A 228 20.19 15.23 -2.99
N VAL A 229 21.38 15.80 -2.86
CA VAL A 229 22.53 15.12 -2.24
C VAL A 229 22.24 14.74 -0.78
N HIS A 230 21.62 15.64 -0.01
CA HIS A 230 21.27 15.39 1.39
C HIS A 230 20.22 14.30 1.51
N LEU A 231 19.17 14.35 0.68
CA LEU A 231 18.08 13.38 0.72
C LEU A 231 18.47 12.00 0.18
N VAL A 232 19.40 11.93 -0.79
CA VAL A 232 20.04 10.67 -1.20
C VAL A 232 20.85 10.07 -0.05
N GLN A 233 21.62 10.88 0.66
CA GLN A 233 22.34 10.40 1.85
C GLN A 233 21.38 9.91 2.93
N ALA A 234 20.27 10.63 3.15
CA ALA A 234 19.23 10.25 4.10
C ALA A 234 18.55 8.91 3.72
N LEU A 235 18.30 8.64 2.43
CA LEU A 235 17.80 7.34 1.96
C LEU A 235 18.74 6.19 2.33
N GLN A 236 20.06 6.43 2.22
CA GLN A 236 21.08 5.43 2.53
C GLN A 236 21.21 5.19 4.04
N THR A 237 21.33 6.26 4.83
CA THR A 237 21.54 6.15 6.29
C THR A 237 20.31 5.63 7.03
N SER A 238 19.11 5.94 6.53
CA SER A 238 17.86 5.37 7.05
C SER A 238 17.66 3.89 6.67
N ARG A 239 18.47 3.34 5.76
CA ARG A 239 18.31 2.01 5.14
C ARG A 239 17.00 1.85 4.35
N TYR A 240 16.31 2.93 4.00
CA TYR A 240 14.99 2.88 3.37
C TYR A 240 14.98 2.03 2.08
N LEU A 241 16.02 2.17 1.27
CA LEU A 241 16.16 1.43 0.00
C LEU A 241 16.48 -0.07 0.18
N GLY A 242 16.87 -0.50 1.39
CA GLY A 242 17.37 -1.86 1.66
C GLY A 242 16.47 -2.73 2.54
N LEU A 243 15.37 -2.20 3.07
CA LEU A 243 14.51 -2.96 3.99
C LEU A 243 13.83 -4.18 3.34
N TRP A 244 13.69 -4.17 2.02
CA TRP A 244 13.11 -5.30 1.30
C TRP A 244 13.95 -6.58 1.42
N HIS A 245 15.25 -6.49 1.67
CA HIS A 245 16.15 -7.65 1.74
C HIS A 245 15.70 -8.63 2.84
N GLU A 246 15.45 -8.13 4.04
CA GLU A 246 15.03 -8.94 5.19
C GLU A 246 13.66 -9.60 4.95
N GLU A 247 12.74 -8.88 4.29
CA GLU A 247 11.42 -9.41 3.90
C GLU A 247 11.56 -10.52 2.85
N PHE A 248 12.44 -10.32 1.87
CA PHE A 248 12.71 -11.28 0.81
C PHE A 248 13.30 -12.58 1.37
N GLU A 249 14.34 -12.50 2.20
CA GLU A 249 15.01 -13.66 2.77
C GLU A 249 14.05 -14.52 3.61
N ARG A 250 13.26 -13.89 4.47
CA ARG A 250 12.31 -14.60 5.34
C ARG A 250 11.19 -15.27 4.54
N ASN A 251 10.75 -14.65 3.44
CA ASN A 251 9.62 -15.11 2.65
C ASN A 251 10.05 -15.67 1.29
N ALA A 252 11.30 -16.13 1.15
CA ALA A 252 11.88 -16.56 -0.13
C ALA A 252 11.04 -17.63 -0.84
N TRP A 253 10.33 -18.47 -0.07
CA TRP A 253 9.41 -19.50 -0.58
C TRP A 253 8.28 -18.95 -1.45
N GLN A 254 7.90 -17.69 -1.29
CA GLN A 254 6.80 -17.06 -2.01
C GLN A 254 7.13 -16.66 -3.45
N TYR A 255 8.41 -16.64 -3.83
CA TYR A 255 8.88 -16.04 -5.09
C TYR A 255 9.13 -17.04 -6.22
N HIS A 256 8.97 -18.33 -5.95
CA HIS A 256 9.15 -19.39 -6.95
C HIS A 256 8.32 -20.63 -6.58
N VAL A 257 7.58 -21.19 -7.55
CA VAL A 257 6.65 -22.32 -7.29
C VAL A 257 7.37 -23.52 -6.66
N ALA A 258 8.57 -23.86 -7.12
CA ALA A 258 9.33 -24.99 -6.55
C ALA A 258 9.71 -24.77 -5.08
N LEU A 259 10.02 -23.51 -4.68
CA LEU A 259 10.30 -23.20 -3.29
C LEU A 259 9.02 -23.24 -2.46
N MET A 260 7.91 -22.74 -3.00
CA MET A 260 6.59 -22.81 -2.35
C MET A 260 6.16 -24.26 -2.11
N GLU A 261 6.37 -25.14 -3.11
CA GLU A 261 6.07 -26.57 -3.03
C GLU A 261 6.93 -27.25 -1.96
N GLY A 262 8.23 -26.97 -1.93
CA GLY A 262 9.18 -27.57 -0.97
C GLY A 262 9.18 -26.96 0.44
N HIS A 263 8.43 -25.89 0.70
CA HIS A 263 8.42 -25.23 1.99
C HIS A 263 7.52 -25.96 3.01
N ASN A 264 7.93 -25.99 4.28
CA ASN A 264 7.25 -26.73 5.37
C ASN A 264 5.99 -26.04 5.92
N VAL A 265 5.53 -24.95 5.31
CA VAL A 265 4.25 -24.32 5.70
C VAL A 265 3.09 -25.23 5.31
N PRO A 266 2.04 -25.35 6.13
CA PRO A 266 0.87 -26.16 5.79
C PRO A 266 0.26 -25.80 4.42
N GLU A 267 -0.24 -26.79 3.68
CA GLU A 267 -0.80 -26.56 2.34
C GLU A 267 -1.99 -25.59 2.36
N ASP A 268 -2.83 -25.61 3.40
CA ASP A 268 -3.95 -24.68 3.55
C ASP A 268 -3.48 -23.23 3.75
N HIS A 269 -2.35 -23.03 4.44
CA HIS A 269 -1.73 -21.71 4.56
C HIS A 269 -1.16 -21.23 3.22
N LYS A 270 -0.53 -22.12 2.44
CA LYS A 270 -0.06 -21.79 1.08
C LYS A 270 -1.24 -21.43 0.17
N ARG A 271 -2.33 -22.21 0.24
CA ARG A 271 -3.56 -21.94 -0.52
C ARG A 271 -4.13 -20.57 -0.19
N LYS A 272 -4.37 -20.32 1.09
CA LYS A 272 -4.90 -19.03 1.58
C LYS A 272 -4.03 -17.87 1.12
N TYR A 273 -2.71 -17.98 1.29
CA TYR A 273 -1.77 -16.98 0.79
C TYR A 273 -1.93 -16.70 -0.72
N CYS A 274 -2.00 -17.76 -1.54
CA CYS A 274 -2.11 -17.62 -2.99
C CYS A 274 -3.44 -16.97 -3.40
N GLU A 275 -4.55 -17.43 -2.83
CA GLU A 275 -5.88 -16.89 -3.10
C GLU A 275 -5.98 -15.42 -2.68
N GLU A 276 -5.48 -15.07 -1.50
CA GLU A 276 -5.47 -13.70 -0.99
C GLU A 276 -4.60 -12.78 -1.86
N LEU A 277 -3.40 -13.22 -2.25
CA LEU A 277 -2.53 -12.44 -3.13
C LEU A 277 -3.19 -12.15 -4.49
N LEU A 278 -3.89 -13.13 -5.08
CA LEU A 278 -4.61 -12.95 -6.34
C LEU A 278 -5.89 -12.12 -6.18
N ALA A 279 -6.55 -12.18 -5.03
CA ALA A 279 -7.69 -11.33 -4.72
C ALA A 279 -7.25 -9.85 -4.58
N ASP A 280 -6.16 -9.59 -3.85
CA ASP A 280 -5.59 -8.25 -3.70
C ASP A 280 -5.19 -7.66 -5.06
N GLN A 281 -4.64 -8.47 -5.96
CA GLN A 281 -4.31 -8.06 -7.33
C GLN A 281 -5.53 -7.63 -8.15
N LYS A 282 -6.74 -8.14 -7.85
CA LYS A 282 -7.98 -7.75 -8.52
C LYS A 282 -8.60 -6.48 -7.95
N LEU A 283 -8.35 -6.19 -6.67
CA LEU A 283 -8.96 -5.06 -5.97
C LEU A 283 -8.40 -3.72 -6.39
N GLY A 284 -7.24 -3.66 -7.04
CA GLY A 284 -6.71 -2.41 -7.56
C GLY A 284 -5.31 -2.54 -8.14
N GLN A 285 -4.82 -1.42 -8.66
CA GLN A 285 -3.49 -1.33 -9.24
C GLN A 285 -2.42 -1.63 -8.19
N ASN A 286 -1.39 -2.39 -8.60
CA ASN A 286 -0.25 -2.72 -7.75
C ASN A 286 0.48 -1.42 -7.38
N ARG A 287 0.52 -1.11 -6.07
CA ARG A 287 1.16 0.10 -5.55
C ARG A 287 2.61 0.28 -6.00
N PHE A 288 3.35 -0.81 -6.21
CA PHE A 288 4.75 -0.72 -6.65
C PHE A 288 4.84 -0.26 -8.11
N VAL A 289 3.91 -0.69 -8.96
CA VAL A 289 3.79 -0.26 -10.35
C VAL A 289 3.42 1.22 -10.42
N LEU A 290 2.44 1.65 -9.61
CA LEU A 290 2.04 3.05 -9.55
C LEU A 290 3.16 3.97 -9.07
N ASN A 291 3.86 3.57 -8.01
CA ASN A 291 4.98 4.36 -7.51
C ASN A 291 6.12 4.39 -8.52
N HIS A 292 6.41 3.28 -9.21
CA HIS A 292 7.38 3.25 -10.30
C HIS A 292 7.02 4.28 -11.40
N GLY A 293 5.81 4.20 -11.97
CA GLY A 293 5.36 5.13 -13.02
C GLY A 293 5.41 6.59 -12.56
N CYS A 294 5.01 6.86 -11.31
CA CYS A 294 5.11 8.19 -10.70
C CYS A 294 6.55 8.70 -10.66
N TYR A 295 7.50 7.90 -10.15
CA TYR A 295 8.90 8.31 -10.08
C TYR A 295 9.59 8.37 -11.46
N VAL A 296 9.18 7.56 -12.44
CA VAL A 296 9.62 7.68 -13.83
C VAL A 296 9.20 9.05 -14.39
N GLY A 297 7.94 9.45 -14.18
CA GLY A 297 7.45 10.77 -14.58
C GLY A 297 8.20 11.91 -13.89
N LEU A 298 8.30 11.86 -12.56
CA LEU A 298 9.01 12.86 -11.76
C LEU A 298 10.47 13.02 -12.18
N ASN A 299 11.19 11.91 -12.41
CA ASN A 299 12.60 11.97 -12.81
C ASN A 299 12.78 12.44 -14.26
N ALA A 300 11.78 12.26 -15.12
CA ALA A 300 11.81 12.78 -16.48
C ALA A 300 11.64 14.31 -16.50
N GLU A 301 10.75 14.84 -15.67
CA GLU A 301 10.48 16.29 -15.57
C GLU A 301 11.51 17.03 -14.72
N HIS A 302 11.93 16.41 -13.60
CA HIS A 302 12.86 16.96 -12.63
C HIS A 302 13.97 15.94 -12.37
N PRO A 303 15.01 15.82 -13.21
CA PRO A 303 16.06 14.83 -13.02
C PRO A 303 16.76 15.00 -11.66
N ARG A 304 16.65 13.98 -10.80
CA ARG A 304 17.26 13.93 -9.46
C ARG A 304 17.79 12.53 -9.19
N LYS A 305 18.93 12.43 -8.49
CA LYS A 305 19.44 11.13 -8.08
C LYS A 305 18.50 10.45 -7.09
N TYR A 306 17.81 11.22 -6.24
CA TYR A 306 16.77 10.69 -5.36
C TYR A 306 15.66 9.98 -6.14
N PHE A 307 15.10 10.60 -7.19
CA PHE A 307 14.03 10.00 -7.98
C PHE A 307 14.54 8.78 -8.76
N ALA A 308 15.75 8.82 -9.32
CA ALA A 308 16.35 7.65 -9.96
C ALA A 308 16.46 6.44 -9.01
N LEU A 309 16.89 6.65 -7.76
CA LEU A 309 16.95 5.58 -6.75
C LEU A 309 15.57 5.04 -6.37
N GLN A 310 14.53 5.89 -6.37
CA GLN A 310 13.16 5.45 -6.15
C GLN A 310 12.63 4.64 -7.35
N VAL A 311 12.95 5.04 -8.58
CA VAL A 311 12.63 4.23 -9.78
C VAL A 311 13.24 2.83 -9.65
N GLU A 312 14.54 2.72 -9.33
CA GLU A 312 15.22 1.44 -9.13
C GLU A 312 14.56 0.59 -8.03
N LEU A 313 14.23 1.21 -6.88
CA LEU A 313 13.54 0.51 -5.79
C LEU A 313 12.18 -0.03 -6.23
N TYR A 314 11.34 0.80 -6.86
CA TYR A 314 9.99 0.39 -7.22
C TYR A 314 9.94 -0.56 -8.42
N ASP A 315 10.90 -0.49 -9.35
CA ASP A 315 11.08 -1.52 -10.38
C ASP A 315 11.37 -2.88 -9.72
N LEU A 316 12.32 -2.91 -8.79
CA LEU A 316 12.66 -4.14 -8.05
C LEU A 316 11.46 -4.70 -7.29
N LEU A 317 10.74 -3.86 -6.54
CA LEU A 317 9.56 -4.28 -5.77
C LEU A 317 8.41 -4.74 -6.68
N ALA A 318 8.22 -4.11 -7.84
CA ALA A 318 7.25 -4.54 -8.84
C ALA A 318 7.62 -5.92 -9.41
N ASN A 319 8.89 -6.16 -9.73
CA ASN A 319 9.40 -7.46 -10.18
C ASN A 319 9.19 -8.56 -9.13
N PHE A 320 9.45 -8.25 -7.85
CA PHE A 320 9.18 -9.17 -6.75
C PHE A 320 7.70 -9.51 -6.62
N HIS A 321 6.82 -8.52 -6.72
CA HIS A 321 5.38 -8.77 -6.71
C HIS A 321 4.95 -9.64 -7.91
N ALA A 322 5.41 -9.33 -9.12
CA ALA A 322 5.10 -10.11 -10.32
C ALA A 322 5.54 -11.58 -10.18
N ARG A 323 6.71 -11.82 -9.58
CA ARG A 323 7.20 -13.18 -9.26
C ARG A 323 6.31 -13.91 -8.27
N ARG A 324 5.85 -13.24 -7.22
CA ARG A 324 4.90 -13.82 -6.25
C ARG A 324 3.57 -14.17 -6.90
N ILE A 325 3.04 -13.28 -7.75
CA ILE A 325 1.81 -13.55 -8.52
C ILE A 325 1.99 -14.77 -9.41
N LYS A 326 3.11 -14.87 -10.14
CA LYS A 326 3.40 -16.02 -11.00
C LYS A 326 3.51 -17.31 -10.18
N ALA A 327 4.23 -17.29 -9.07
CA ALA A 327 4.39 -18.45 -8.21
C ALA A 327 3.04 -18.91 -7.62
N ALA A 328 2.24 -17.99 -7.08
CA ALA A 328 0.92 -18.28 -6.53
C ALA A 328 -0.06 -18.83 -7.58
N THR A 329 -0.10 -18.21 -8.75
CA THR A 329 -0.94 -18.66 -9.89
C THR A 329 -0.56 -20.08 -10.30
N THR A 330 0.74 -20.31 -10.55
CA THR A 330 1.24 -21.63 -10.96
C THR A 330 0.98 -22.69 -9.89
N TRP A 331 1.11 -22.32 -8.61
CA TRP A 331 0.83 -23.21 -7.51
C TRP A 331 -0.64 -23.62 -7.51
N LEU A 332 -1.58 -22.68 -7.58
CA LEU A 332 -3.02 -22.97 -7.62
C LEU A 332 -3.42 -23.80 -8.85
N GLU A 333 -2.91 -23.47 -10.04
CA GLU A 333 -3.15 -24.23 -11.28
C GLU A 333 -2.72 -25.69 -11.16
N ARG A 334 -1.52 -25.96 -10.60
CA ARG A 334 -1.02 -27.33 -10.40
C ARG A 334 -1.84 -28.16 -9.42
N ARG A 335 -2.65 -27.53 -8.57
CA ARG A 335 -3.59 -28.20 -7.65
C ARG A 335 -5.01 -28.28 -8.21
N GLY A 336 -5.25 -27.80 -9.43
CA GLY A 336 -6.59 -27.72 -10.01
C GLY A 336 -7.52 -26.75 -9.28
N LEU A 337 -6.95 -25.77 -8.56
CA LEU A 337 -7.70 -24.75 -7.80
C LEU A 337 -7.91 -23.46 -8.61
N LEU A 338 -7.26 -23.36 -9.77
CA LEU A 338 -7.40 -22.23 -10.69
C LEU A 338 -7.28 -22.75 -12.12
N ASP A 339 -8.22 -22.37 -12.99
CA ASP A 339 -8.12 -22.71 -14.40
C ASP A 339 -6.95 -21.96 -15.05
N PRO A 340 -6.09 -22.65 -15.81
CA PRO A 340 -5.01 -21.99 -16.54
C PRO A 340 -5.57 -20.92 -17.47
N ARG A 341 -5.10 -19.68 -17.30
CA ARG A 341 -5.47 -18.58 -18.19
C ARG A 341 -4.28 -18.19 -19.07
N PRO A 342 -4.41 -18.24 -20.40
CA PRO A 342 -3.33 -17.77 -21.26
C PRO A 342 -3.09 -16.28 -21.01
N ARG A 343 -1.82 -15.89 -20.95
CA ARG A 343 -1.44 -14.48 -20.87
C ARG A 343 -1.90 -13.79 -22.15
N LYS A 344 -2.86 -12.87 -22.04
CA LYS A 344 -3.29 -12.03 -23.15
C LYS A 344 -2.25 -10.92 -23.34
N LEU A 345 -1.48 -11.00 -24.42
CA LEU A 345 -0.62 -9.89 -24.85
C LEU A 345 -1.49 -8.80 -25.50
N LEU A 346 -1.18 -7.54 -25.19
CA LEU A 346 -1.87 -6.39 -25.75
C LEU A 346 -1.28 -6.06 -27.11
N ARG A 347 -2.09 -5.73 -28.12
CA ARG A 347 -1.56 -5.32 -29.41
C ARG A 347 -0.95 -3.92 -29.29
N PRO A 348 0.28 -3.67 -29.78
CA PRO A 348 0.87 -2.32 -29.79
C PRO A 348 -0.09 -1.26 -30.34
N HIS A 349 -0.08 -0.10 -29.69
CA HIS A 349 -0.89 1.08 -30.04
C HIS A 349 -2.42 0.90 -29.93
N SER A 350 -2.91 -0.22 -29.38
CA SER A 350 -4.30 -0.32 -28.94
C SER A 350 -4.58 0.57 -27.72
N PRO A 351 -5.83 0.99 -27.47
CA PRO A 351 -6.18 1.76 -26.28
C PRO A 351 -5.76 1.08 -24.97
N GLU A 352 -5.92 -0.24 -24.87
CA GLU A 352 -5.51 -1.02 -23.71
C GLU A 352 -3.99 -1.08 -23.56
N TRP A 353 -3.25 -1.12 -24.67
CA TRP A 353 -1.79 -1.08 -24.66
C TRP A 353 -1.28 0.26 -24.14
N PHE A 354 -1.85 1.39 -24.61
CA PHE A 354 -1.50 2.72 -24.10
C PHE A 354 -1.88 2.91 -22.63
N ALA A 355 -3.04 2.39 -22.21
CA ALA A 355 -3.43 2.39 -20.80
C ALA A 355 -2.40 1.63 -19.95
N SER A 356 -2.03 0.42 -20.36
CA SER A 356 -1.03 -0.39 -19.66
C SER A 356 0.36 0.26 -19.67
N LEU A 357 0.77 0.89 -20.78
CA LEU A 357 2.06 1.56 -20.87
C LEU A 357 2.11 2.80 -19.98
N ARG A 358 1.06 3.62 -19.94
CA ARG A 358 1.01 4.81 -19.07
C ARG A 358 1.19 4.49 -17.59
N GLU A 359 0.68 3.35 -17.13
CA GLU A 359 0.85 2.91 -15.75
C GLU A 359 2.31 2.58 -15.41
N TRP A 360 3.07 2.05 -16.37
CA TRP A 360 4.44 1.59 -16.16
C TRP A 360 5.48 2.65 -16.52
N ASP A 361 5.36 3.21 -17.71
CA ASP A 361 6.26 4.17 -18.33
C ASP A 361 5.44 5.28 -19.02
N PRO A 362 4.94 6.28 -18.24
CA PRO A 362 4.14 7.36 -18.78
C PRO A 362 4.90 8.22 -19.79
N LYS A 363 6.24 8.28 -19.69
CA LYS A 363 7.09 9.00 -20.64
C LYS A 363 7.05 8.31 -22.01
N GLN A 364 7.32 7.01 -22.06
CA GLN A 364 7.28 6.26 -23.32
C GLN A 364 5.88 6.27 -23.92
N ALA A 365 4.82 6.20 -23.10
CA ALA A 365 3.45 6.34 -23.58
C ALA A 365 3.23 7.69 -24.28
N ALA A 366 3.58 8.81 -23.64
CA ALA A 366 3.42 10.14 -24.20
C ALA A 366 4.24 10.33 -25.50
N MET A 367 5.48 9.83 -25.53
CA MET A 367 6.30 9.85 -26.75
C MET A 367 5.66 9.06 -27.90
N THR A 368 5.14 7.88 -27.60
CA THR A 368 4.48 7.02 -28.60
C THR A 368 3.16 7.62 -29.10
N GLU A 369 2.40 8.27 -28.22
CA GLU A 369 1.17 9.00 -28.61
C GLU A 369 1.49 10.19 -29.51
N ALA A 370 2.54 10.96 -29.18
CA ALA A 370 3.00 12.06 -30.03
C ALA A 370 3.45 11.54 -31.41
N ALA A 371 4.22 10.45 -31.46
CA ALA A 371 4.67 9.81 -32.69
C ALA A 371 3.50 9.40 -33.59
N THR A 372 2.52 8.68 -33.05
CA THR A 372 1.33 8.23 -33.81
C THR A 372 0.44 9.39 -34.25
N THR A 373 0.36 10.45 -33.45
CA THR A 373 -0.37 11.68 -33.80
C THR A 373 0.30 12.41 -34.97
N VAL A 374 1.63 12.59 -34.92
CA VAL A 374 2.40 13.25 -35.99
C VAL A 374 2.35 12.45 -37.29
N ALA A 375 2.44 11.12 -37.21
CA ALA A 375 2.33 10.25 -38.37
C ALA A 375 0.90 10.15 -38.94
N GLY A 376 -0.12 10.52 -38.17
CA GLY A 376 -1.53 10.35 -38.55
C GLY A 376 -1.97 8.88 -38.67
N THR A 377 -1.18 7.95 -38.14
CA THR A 377 -1.43 6.50 -38.19
C THR A 377 -0.86 5.82 -36.94
N PHE A 378 -1.44 4.67 -36.59
CA PHE A 378 -0.90 3.80 -35.55
C PHE A 378 0.15 2.82 -36.10
N ASP A 379 0.31 2.69 -37.41
CA ASP A 379 1.21 1.71 -38.06
C ASP A 379 2.67 2.19 -38.19
N VAL A 380 3.15 2.90 -37.18
CA VAL A 380 4.53 3.42 -37.09
C VAL A 380 5.30 2.86 -35.91
N CYS A 381 6.61 3.01 -35.93
CA CYS A 381 7.51 2.63 -34.83
C CYS A 381 7.19 3.39 -33.54
N SER A 382 7.09 2.69 -32.41
CA SER A 382 6.88 3.29 -31.08
C SER A 382 8.05 4.16 -30.60
N MET A 383 9.22 4.07 -31.25
CA MET A 383 10.43 4.79 -30.84
C MET A 383 10.74 6.02 -31.69
N CYS A 384 10.64 5.89 -33.03
CA CYS A 384 11.04 6.94 -33.97
C CYS A 384 9.92 7.42 -34.89
N ALA A 385 8.72 6.85 -34.81
CA ALA A 385 7.59 7.12 -35.72
C ALA A 385 7.80 6.72 -37.19
N ASP A 386 8.84 5.96 -37.54
CA ASP A 386 9.06 5.48 -38.91
C ASP A 386 8.10 4.37 -39.33
N ASP A 387 7.89 4.27 -40.64
CA ASP A 387 7.24 3.16 -41.33
C ASP A 387 8.18 2.51 -42.38
N PRO A 388 7.99 1.22 -42.73
CA PRO A 388 7.08 0.26 -42.11
C PRO A 388 7.57 -0.22 -40.73
N ALA A 389 6.63 -0.51 -39.83
CA ALA A 389 6.90 -1.09 -38.52
C ALA A 389 6.13 -2.40 -38.29
N ARG A 390 6.65 -3.26 -37.42
CA ARG A 390 6.06 -4.57 -37.09
C ARG A 390 5.87 -4.72 -35.58
N ASP A 391 4.91 -5.54 -35.21
CA ASP A 391 4.63 -5.86 -33.81
C ASP A 391 5.59 -6.96 -33.32
N TYR A 392 6.14 -6.75 -32.14
CA TYR A 392 7.03 -7.69 -31.46
C TYR A 392 6.57 -7.92 -30.03
N ALA A 393 6.77 -9.14 -29.54
CA ALA A 393 6.61 -9.53 -28.16
C ALA A 393 7.97 -9.54 -27.44
N LEU A 394 8.01 -9.02 -26.22
CA LEU A 394 9.17 -9.11 -25.34
C LEU A 394 9.28 -10.53 -24.81
N VAL A 395 10.41 -11.19 -25.05
CA VAL A 395 10.72 -12.52 -24.48
C VAL A 395 10.76 -12.44 -22.95
N ARG A 396 11.26 -11.32 -22.43
CA ARG A 396 11.30 -10.99 -21.00
C ARG A 396 10.50 -9.71 -20.79
N PRO A 397 9.17 -9.82 -20.67
CA PRO A 397 8.34 -8.64 -20.47
C PRO A 397 8.60 -8.02 -19.10
N PRO A 398 8.41 -6.70 -18.97
CA PRO A 398 8.53 -5.99 -17.70
C PRO A 398 7.55 -6.53 -16.64
N ALA A 399 7.81 -6.18 -15.38
CA ALA A 399 6.96 -6.56 -14.24
C ALA A 399 5.51 -6.10 -14.40
N ALA A 400 5.32 -4.94 -15.04
CA ALA A 400 4.04 -4.38 -15.46
C ALA A 400 4.20 -3.60 -16.77
N GLY A 401 3.09 -3.14 -17.35
CA GLY A 401 3.08 -2.59 -18.69
C GLY A 401 2.91 -3.65 -19.79
N PRO A 402 2.82 -3.23 -21.05
CA PRO A 402 2.61 -4.15 -22.15
C PRO A 402 3.85 -5.00 -22.41
N GLY A 403 3.63 -6.29 -22.69
CA GLY A 403 4.68 -7.23 -23.09
C GLY A 403 5.01 -7.18 -24.58
N THR A 404 4.63 -6.11 -25.28
CA THR A 404 4.70 -5.97 -26.73
C THR A 404 5.08 -4.54 -27.12
N ILE A 405 5.67 -4.37 -28.30
CA ILE A 405 6.09 -3.09 -28.85
C ILE A 405 6.03 -3.12 -30.37
N ARG A 406 5.84 -1.97 -31.03
CA ARG A 406 5.90 -1.85 -32.49
C ARG A 406 7.20 -1.16 -32.89
N LEU A 407 8.01 -1.77 -33.76
CA LEU A 407 9.32 -1.24 -34.14
C LEU A 407 9.54 -1.29 -35.66
N CYS A 408 10.21 -0.28 -36.21
CA CYS A 408 10.84 -0.37 -37.53
C CYS A 408 12.10 -1.25 -37.48
N ASP A 409 12.64 -1.64 -38.63
CA ASP A 409 13.80 -2.53 -38.71
C ASP A 409 15.03 -1.98 -37.96
N ASP A 410 15.27 -0.67 -38.04
CA ASP A 410 16.40 -0.01 -37.36
C ASP A 410 16.25 -0.05 -35.84
N CYS A 411 15.08 0.34 -35.32
CA CYS A 411 14.81 0.29 -33.89
C CYS A 411 14.74 -1.14 -33.37
N PHE A 412 14.28 -2.11 -34.17
CA PHE A 412 14.35 -3.53 -33.81
C PHE A 412 15.81 -3.99 -33.68
N GLY A 413 16.68 -3.60 -34.62
CA GLY A 413 18.11 -3.89 -34.56
C GLY A 413 18.78 -3.37 -33.29
N LEU A 414 18.41 -2.16 -32.84
CA LEU A 414 18.92 -1.57 -31.59
C LEU A 414 18.32 -2.23 -30.35
N GLN A 415 16.99 -2.39 -30.31
CA GLN A 415 16.30 -2.91 -29.13
C GLN A 415 16.59 -4.39 -28.88
N SER A 416 16.76 -5.19 -29.93
CA SER A 416 17.02 -6.63 -29.81
C SER A 416 18.35 -6.97 -29.14
N ILE A 417 19.28 -6.01 -29.05
CA ILE A 417 20.58 -6.18 -28.37
C ILE A 417 20.38 -6.27 -26.86
N GLU A 418 19.55 -5.39 -26.30
CA GLU A 418 19.31 -5.30 -24.86
C GLU A 418 18.09 -6.13 -24.43
N ASN A 419 17.08 -6.21 -25.29
CA ASN A 419 15.79 -6.82 -25.02
C ASN A 419 15.48 -7.87 -26.10
N PRO A 420 15.56 -9.17 -25.81
CA PRO A 420 15.19 -10.19 -26.79
C PRO A 420 13.70 -10.05 -27.18
N LEU A 421 13.44 -10.03 -28.49
CA LEU A 421 12.14 -9.80 -29.11
C LEU A 421 11.78 -10.93 -30.07
N GLU A 422 10.51 -11.30 -30.11
CA GLU A 422 9.94 -12.27 -31.05
C GLU A 422 8.81 -11.62 -31.86
N PRO A 423 8.55 -12.02 -33.11
CA PRO A 423 7.40 -11.53 -33.87
C PRO A 423 6.08 -11.80 -33.12
N PHE A 424 5.20 -10.79 -33.04
CA PHE A 424 3.89 -10.87 -32.37
C PHE A 424 2.77 -11.32 -33.32
#